data_AF-A0A954U4H1-F1
#
_entry.id   AF-A0A954U4H1-F1
#
_cell.length_a   1.000
_cell.length_b   1.000
_cell.length_c   1.000
_cell.angle_alpha   90.00
_cell.angle_beta   90.00
_cell.angle_gamma   90.00
#
_symmetry.space_group_name_H-M   'P 1'
#
loop_
_entity.id
_entity.type
_entity.pdbx_description
1 polymer ?
#
loop_
_entity_poly.entity_id
_entity_poly.type
_entity_poly.pdbx_seq_one_letter_code
_entity_poly.pdbx_strand_id
1 'polypeptide(L)'
;MKRKYAFTLVELLVVIAIIGVLVAMLLPAVNACRAAARRTVCSNNLAQIGIAANNYELSHGFYPAGVVAEGQAVTNESIDFHQNWIIPLLPYLEQRALFNQVDSKSGVYDAANRPVRAASVAILRCPSDVPVKGQSSYAGCYGDAEGPVTEASNGVFILNRQIRYDDIPDGSSHTVFFGDKISDPFERGWMSGTRATLRNTATPPATGAVGPGPAPATAWPPEDEQKLVNAALKHFAAPATPFGGFGSMHPGGAQMAYGDSRVGFVAATIDPIVWKQLGNRADGQVLPGNF
;
A
#
# COMPACT_ATOMS: atom_id res chain seq x y z
N MET A 1 -13.42 -30.80 -62.01
CA MET A 1 -13.94 -29.41 -62.06
C MET A 1 -14.24 -28.97 -60.62
N LYS A 2 -13.37 -28.17 -59.98
CA LYS A 2 -13.61 -27.70 -58.60
C LYS A 2 -14.66 -26.59 -58.63
N ARG A 3 -15.84 -26.82 -58.05
CA ARG A 3 -16.84 -25.76 -57.82
C ARG A 3 -16.21 -24.69 -56.94
N LYS A 4 -16.10 -23.47 -57.46
CA LYS A 4 -15.78 -22.29 -56.64
C LYS A 4 -17.09 -21.83 -55.99
N TYR A 5 -17.19 -21.96 -54.67
CA TYR A 5 -18.28 -21.36 -53.91
C TYR A 5 -18.06 -19.84 -53.90
N ALA A 6 -19.00 -19.08 -54.45
CA ALA A 6 -19.00 -17.63 -54.39
C ALA A 6 -19.81 -17.20 -53.15
N PHE A 7 -19.22 -16.34 -52.31
CA PHE A 7 -19.83 -15.83 -51.10
C PHE A 7 -20.68 -14.61 -51.42
N THR A 8 -21.92 -14.54 -50.92
CA THR A 8 -22.80 -13.38 -51.16
C THR A 8 -22.47 -12.25 -50.20
N LEU A 9 -22.72 -11.01 -50.63
CA LEU A 9 -22.53 -9.82 -49.79
C LEU A 9 -23.38 -9.91 -48.50
N VAL A 10 -24.57 -10.49 -48.60
CA VAL A 10 -25.48 -10.68 -47.46
C VAL A 10 -24.91 -11.65 -46.43
N GLU A 11 -24.36 -12.79 -46.87
CA GLU A 11 -23.71 -13.76 -45.96
C GLU A 11 -22.54 -13.13 -45.21
N LEU A 12 -21.74 -12.29 -45.87
CA LEU A 12 -20.65 -11.56 -45.22
C LEU A 12 -21.17 -10.58 -44.18
N LEU A 13 -22.19 -9.81 -44.54
CA LEU A 13 -22.77 -8.80 -43.66
C LEU A 13 -23.40 -9.41 -42.40
N VAL A 14 -24.06 -10.57 -42.53
CA VAL A 14 -24.63 -11.30 -41.39
C VAL A 14 -23.51 -11.82 -40.46
N VAL A 15 -22.44 -12.40 -41.02
CA VAL A 15 -21.33 -12.92 -40.21
C VAL A 15 -20.63 -11.81 -39.45
N ILE A 16 -20.32 -10.68 -40.09
CA ILE A 16 -19.70 -9.54 -39.38
C ILE A 16 -20.64 -8.93 -38.35
N ALA A 17 -21.96 -8.90 -38.60
CA ALA A 17 -22.93 -8.41 -37.62
C ALA A 17 -22.99 -9.32 -36.38
N ILE A 18 -23.01 -10.64 -36.55
CA ILE A 18 -22.97 -11.61 -35.45
C ILE A 18 -21.66 -11.46 -34.66
N ILE A 19 -20.51 -11.43 -35.33
CA ILE A 19 -19.21 -11.25 -34.66
C ILE A 19 -19.18 -9.90 -33.91
N GLY A 20 -19.70 -8.84 -34.51
CA GLY A 20 -19.79 -7.51 -33.90
C GLY A 20 -20.59 -7.53 -32.60
N VAL A 21 -21.77 -8.16 -32.59
CA VAL A 21 -22.61 -8.31 -31.39
C VAL A 21 -21.89 -9.15 -30.33
N LEU A 22 -21.28 -10.27 -30.70
CA LEU A 22 -20.56 -11.14 -29.76
C LEU A 22 -19.37 -10.39 -29.11
N VAL A 23 -18.55 -9.68 -29.89
CA VAL A 23 -17.42 -8.90 -29.38
C VAL A 23 -17.90 -7.75 -28.48
N ALA A 24 -18.98 -7.06 -28.86
CA ALA A 24 -19.54 -5.99 -28.06
C ALA A 24 -20.01 -6.46 -26.68
N MET A 25 -20.56 -7.67 -26.57
CA MET A 25 -20.97 -8.27 -25.30
C MET A 25 -19.79 -8.85 -24.50
N LEU A 26 -18.74 -9.35 -25.17
CA LEU A 26 -17.59 -9.96 -24.52
C LEU A 26 -16.60 -8.95 -23.94
N LEU A 27 -16.43 -7.76 -24.56
CA LEU A 27 -15.44 -6.79 -24.12
C LEU A 27 -15.67 -6.27 -22.68
N PRO A 28 -16.91 -5.89 -22.27
CA PRO A 28 -17.19 -5.52 -20.88
C PRO A 28 -16.91 -6.67 -19.91
N ALA A 29 -17.28 -7.90 -20.28
CA ALA A 29 -17.07 -9.09 -19.45
C ALA A 29 -15.58 -9.38 -19.23
N VAL A 30 -14.77 -9.38 -20.29
CA VAL A 30 -13.31 -9.60 -20.19
C VAL A 30 -12.64 -8.54 -19.32
N ASN A 31 -13.07 -7.28 -19.42
CA ASN A 31 -12.52 -6.20 -18.61
C ASN A 31 -12.89 -6.33 -17.13
N ALA A 32 -14.14 -6.73 -16.83
CA ALA A 32 -14.59 -7.02 -15.47
C ALA A 32 -13.80 -8.19 -14.87
N CYS A 33 -13.61 -9.29 -15.61
CA CYS A 33 -12.82 -10.43 -15.19
C CYS A 33 -11.36 -10.03 -14.88
N ARG A 34 -10.73 -9.21 -15.74
CA ARG A 34 -9.36 -8.72 -15.51
C ARG A 34 -9.27 -7.85 -14.24
N ALA A 35 -10.26 -6.98 -14.01
CA ALA A 35 -10.29 -6.15 -12.80
C ALA A 35 -10.44 -6.98 -11.53
N ALA A 36 -11.30 -8.02 -11.57
CA ALA A 36 -11.45 -8.97 -10.47
C ALA A 36 -10.14 -9.74 -10.20
N ALA A 37 -9.47 -10.23 -11.24
CA ALA A 37 -8.19 -10.92 -11.10
C ALA A 37 -7.11 -10.03 -10.46
N ARG A 38 -7.01 -8.75 -10.85
CA ARG A 38 -6.08 -7.80 -10.21
C ARG A 38 -6.37 -7.61 -8.71
N ARG A 39 -7.65 -7.59 -8.32
CA ARG A 39 -8.07 -7.50 -6.91
C ARG A 39 -7.71 -8.76 -6.12
N THR A 40 -7.85 -9.95 -6.73
CA THR A 40 -7.42 -11.21 -6.10
C THR A 40 -5.92 -11.22 -5.86
N VAL A 41 -5.11 -10.80 -6.85
CA VAL A 41 -3.65 -10.69 -6.66
C VAL A 41 -3.32 -9.70 -5.52
N CYS A 42 -3.99 -8.56 -5.49
CA CYS A 42 -3.81 -7.57 -4.42
C CYS A 42 -4.12 -8.17 -3.03
N SER A 43 -5.25 -8.88 -2.92
CA SER A 43 -5.66 -9.58 -1.70
C SER A 43 -4.62 -10.62 -1.26
N ASN A 44 -4.07 -11.37 -2.22
CA ASN A 44 -3.07 -12.39 -1.93
C ASN A 44 -1.73 -11.79 -1.48
N ASN A 45 -1.34 -10.63 -2.02
CA ASN A 45 -0.15 -9.91 -1.57
C ASN A 45 -0.31 -9.44 -0.12
N LEU A 46 -1.44 -8.83 0.23
CA LEU A 46 -1.74 -8.42 1.61
C LEU A 46 -1.78 -9.60 2.57
N ALA A 47 -2.35 -10.73 2.17
CA ALA A 47 -2.36 -11.95 2.98
C ALA A 47 -0.94 -12.46 3.22
N GLN A 48 -0.09 -12.47 2.20
CA GLN A 48 1.31 -12.88 2.36
C GLN A 48 2.11 -11.90 3.25
N ILE A 49 1.83 -10.60 3.18
CA ILE A 49 2.42 -9.59 4.08
C ILE A 49 1.96 -9.83 5.53
N GLY A 50 0.67 -10.09 5.76
CA GLY A 50 0.15 -10.45 7.08
C GLY A 50 0.81 -11.70 7.64
N ILE A 51 0.90 -12.77 6.83
CA ILE A 51 1.55 -14.03 7.23
C ILE A 51 3.02 -13.80 7.56
N ALA A 52 3.72 -12.98 6.78
CA ALA A 52 5.10 -12.60 7.07
C ALA A 52 5.24 -11.86 8.41
N ALA A 53 4.31 -10.94 8.72
CA ALA A 53 4.27 -10.25 10.00
C ALA A 53 4.00 -11.20 11.18
N ASN A 54 3.09 -12.16 11.02
CA ASN A 54 2.78 -13.15 12.05
C ASN A 54 3.94 -14.15 12.25
N ASN A 55 4.65 -14.54 11.19
CA ASN A 55 5.87 -15.35 11.32
C ASN A 55 7.01 -14.58 12.00
N TYR A 56 7.12 -13.28 11.73
CA TYR A 56 8.06 -12.40 12.44
C TYR A 56 7.71 -12.35 13.93
N GLU A 57 6.44 -12.10 14.26
CA GLU A 57 5.95 -12.06 15.65
C GLU A 57 6.18 -13.37 16.37
N LEU A 58 5.85 -14.52 15.76
CA LEU A 58 6.08 -15.84 16.33
C LEU A 58 7.55 -16.10 16.69
N SER A 59 8.48 -15.54 15.90
CA SER A 59 9.92 -15.75 16.09
C SER A 59 10.59 -14.73 17.02
N HIS A 60 10.02 -13.54 17.19
CA HIS A 60 10.61 -12.45 17.99
C HIS A 60 9.79 -12.09 19.24
N GLY A 61 8.53 -12.52 19.33
CA GLY A 61 7.58 -12.19 20.39
C GLY A 61 6.96 -10.79 20.29
N PHE A 62 7.08 -10.13 19.13
CA PHE A 62 6.51 -8.81 18.85
C PHE A 62 6.46 -8.53 17.34
N TYR A 63 5.55 -7.67 16.91
CA TYR A 63 5.50 -7.11 15.56
C TYR A 63 6.60 -6.06 15.34
N PRO A 64 7.09 -5.88 14.10
CA PRO A 64 8.09 -4.86 13.83
C PRO A 64 7.53 -3.46 14.08
N ALA A 65 8.39 -2.54 14.54
CA ALA A 65 8.03 -1.13 14.63
C ALA A 65 7.67 -0.60 13.22
N GLY A 66 6.71 0.32 13.15
CA GLY A 66 6.32 0.94 11.87
C GLY A 66 7.47 1.69 11.22
N VAL A 67 8.23 2.38 12.07
CA VAL A 67 9.48 3.05 11.71
C VAL A 67 10.40 3.09 12.93
N VAL A 68 11.68 2.82 12.71
CA VAL A 68 12.75 3.10 13.66
C VAL A 68 13.46 4.35 13.15
N ALA A 69 13.52 5.41 13.95
CA ALA A 69 14.12 6.69 13.57
C ALA A 69 14.65 7.46 14.78
N GLU A 70 15.54 8.40 14.51
CA GLU A 70 15.97 9.36 15.53
C GLU A 70 14.89 10.44 15.74
N GLY A 71 14.70 10.87 17.00
CA GLY A 71 13.73 11.88 17.37
C GLY A 71 12.42 11.33 17.95
N GLN A 72 11.49 12.23 18.27
CA GLN A 72 10.23 11.90 18.96
C GLN A 72 9.02 11.73 18.01
N ALA A 73 9.17 12.11 16.75
CA ALA A 73 8.10 12.13 15.78
C ALA A 73 8.66 12.00 14.36
N VAL A 74 8.01 11.18 13.54
CA VAL A 74 8.29 11.08 12.10
C VAL A 74 7.21 11.84 11.35
N THR A 75 7.65 12.84 10.60
CA THR A 75 6.83 13.60 9.65
C THR A 75 7.07 13.08 8.23
N ASN A 76 6.40 13.65 7.25
CA ASN A 76 6.60 13.34 5.84
C ASN A 76 7.85 14.02 5.22
N GLU A 77 8.89 14.24 6.02
CA GLU A 77 10.13 14.88 5.60
C GLU A 77 11.25 13.86 5.41
N SER A 78 12.32 14.27 4.72
CA SER A 78 13.53 13.47 4.69
C SER A 78 14.22 13.57 6.05
N ILE A 79 14.17 12.49 6.80
CA ILE A 79 14.89 12.33 8.07
C ILE A 79 16.19 11.56 7.84
N ASP A 80 17.23 11.91 8.59
CA ASP A 80 18.60 11.41 8.40
C ASP A 80 18.65 9.89 8.55
N PHE A 81 18.33 9.39 9.74
CA PHE A 81 18.22 7.96 10.00
C PHE A 81 16.77 7.55 10.22
N HIS A 82 16.30 6.64 9.37
CA HIS A 82 15.08 5.88 9.60
C HIS A 82 15.04 4.58 8.80
N GLN A 83 14.32 3.58 9.29
CA GLN A 83 14.06 2.28 8.65
C GLN A 83 12.65 1.82 8.97
N ASN A 84 11.93 1.23 8.00
CA ASN A 84 10.52 0.88 8.18
C ASN A 84 10.27 -0.59 8.55
N TRP A 85 8.99 -0.91 8.79
CA TRP A 85 8.49 -2.25 9.07
C TRP A 85 8.72 -3.29 7.96
N ILE A 86 8.92 -2.88 6.70
CA ILE A 86 9.07 -3.82 5.58
C ILE A 86 10.42 -4.53 5.62
N ILE A 87 11.49 -3.80 5.97
CA ILE A 87 12.86 -4.33 6.05
C ILE A 87 12.95 -5.61 6.91
N PRO A 88 12.48 -5.64 8.18
CA PRO A 88 12.53 -6.85 9.00
C PRO A 88 11.65 -8.00 8.47
N LEU A 89 10.63 -7.71 7.64
CA LEU A 89 9.78 -8.74 7.04
C LEU A 89 10.36 -9.35 5.76
N LEU A 90 11.38 -8.75 5.13
CA LEU A 90 11.96 -9.25 3.88
C LEU A 90 12.34 -10.74 3.91
N PRO A 91 12.98 -11.30 4.96
CA PRO A 91 13.30 -12.72 5.02
C PRO A 91 12.06 -13.62 4.99
N TYR A 92 10.91 -13.15 5.49
CA TYR A 92 9.63 -13.85 5.54
C TYR A 92 8.80 -13.64 4.26
N LEU A 93 9.25 -12.74 3.37
CA LEU A 93 8.67 -12.46 2.06
C LEU A 93 9.51 -13.05 0.91
N GLU A 94 10.36 -14.05 1.20
CA GLU A 94 11.29 -14.65 0.24
C GLU A 94 12.28 -13.63 -0.38
N GLN A 95 12.59 -12.53 0.34
CA GLN A 95 13.52 -11.48 -0.08
C GLN A 95 14.81 -11.49 0.75
N ARG A 96 15.28 -12.66 1.20
CA ARG A 96 16.49 -12.77 2.05
C ARG A 96 17.76 -12.22 1.39
N ALA A 97 17.90 -12.36 0.07
CA ALA A 97 19.02 -11.78 -0.67
C ALA A 97 19.03 -10.25 -0.65
N LEU A 98 17.86 -9.62 -0.64
CA LEU A 98 17.70 -8.17 -0.52
C LEU A 98 17.96 -7.70 0.91
N PHE A 99 17.45 -8.46 1.90
CA PHE A 99 17.68 -8.19 3.32
C PHE A 99 19.18 -8.17 3.67
N ASN A 100 19.96 -9.12 3.17
CA ASN A 100 21.40 -9.20 3.43
C ASN A 100 22.20 -8.01 2.85
N GLN A 101 21.61 -7.23 1.94
CA GLN A 101 22.23 -6.05 1.35
C GLN A 101 21.86 -4.75 2.09
N VAL A 102 20.89 -4.80 3.01
CA VAL A 102 20.49 -3.64 3.81
C VAL A 102 21.59 -3.32 4.82
N ASP A 103 22.07 -2.09 4.81
CA ASP A 103 22.87 -1.57 5.91
C ASP A 103 21.95 -1.03 7.01
N SER A 104 21.90 -1.75 8.14
CA SER A 104 21.09 -1.40 9.30
C SER A 104 21.62 -0.20 10.09
N LYS A 105 22.89 0.18 9.87
CA LYS A 105 23.54 1.30 10.59
C LYS A 105 23.31 2.65 9.91
N SER A 106 22.97 2.60 8.63
CA SER A 106 22.79 3.79 7.79
C SER A 106 21.30 4.03 7.52
N GLY A 107 20.94 5.31 7.35
CA GLY A 107 19.58 5.70 6.98
C GLY A 107 19.19 5.16 5.60
N VAL A 108 17.88 5.12 5.31
CA VAL A 108 17.35 4.62 4.03
C VAL A 108 17.82 5.45 2.82
N TYR A 109 18.19 6.70 3.01
CA TYR A 109 18.65 7.60 1.94
C TYR A 109 20.17 7.65 1.80
N ASP A 110 20.91 6.91 2.62
CA ASP A 110 22.36 6.82 2.49
C ASP A 110 22.75 6.11 1.18
N ALA A 111 23.93 6.47 0.65
CA ALA A 111 24.49 5.84 -0.54
C ALA A 111 24.64 4.31 -0.40
N ALA A 112 24.89 3.82 0.82
CA ALA A 112 24.98 2.39 1.13
C ALA A 112 23.67 1.64 0.82
N ASN A 113 22.51 2.25 1.09
CA ASN A 113 21.20 1.65 0.89
C ASN A 113 20.56 1.97 -0.47
N ARG A 114 21.19 2.82 -1.29
CA ARG A 114 20.74 3.19 -2.64
C ARG A 114 20.41 2.00 -3.56
N PRO A 115 21.24 0.94 -3.70
CA PRO A 115 20.92 -0.17 -4.59
C PRO A 115 19.70 -0.98 -4.13
N VAL A 116 19.57 -1.18 -2.81
CA VAL A 116 18.44 -1.91 -2.20
C VAL A 116 17.14 -1.13 -2.40
N ARG A 117 17.16 0.18 -2.15
CA ARG A 117 16.00 1.07 -2.34
C ARG A 117 15.49 1.08 -3.79
N ALA A 118 16.39 0.96 -4.76
CA ALA A 118 16.05 0.91 -6.17
C ALA A 118 15.47 -0.44 -6.64
N ALA A 119 15.57 -1.49 -5.81
CA ALA A 119 15.04 -2.80 -6.13
C ALA A 119 13.49 -2.78 -6.13
N SER A 120 12.92 -3.55 -7.05
CA SER A 120 11.47 -3.75 -7.12
C SER A 120 11.08 -5.02 -6.37
N VAL A 121 10.33 -4.88 -5.29
CA VAL A 121 9.78 -6.00 -4.54
C VAL A 121 8.36 -6.29 -5.04
N ALA A 122 8.20 -7.35 -5.82
CA ALA A 122 6.96 -7.64 -6.56
C ALA A 122 5.73 -7.79 -5.64
N ILE A 123 5.91 -8.41 -4.46
CA ILE A 123 4.84 -8.59 -3.47
C ILE A 123 4.32 -7.26 -2.91
N LEU A 124 5.09 -6.18 -2.97
CA LEU A 124 4.68 -4.86 -2.49
C LEU A 124 3.86 -4.06 -3.53
N ARG A 125 3.43 -4.70 -4.62
CA ARG A 125 2.82 -4.01 -5.77
C ARG A 125 1.40 -4.50 -6.03
N CYS A 126 0.47 -3.56 -6.02
CA CYS A 126 -0.88 -3.81 -6.49
C CYS A 126 -0.92 -3.69 -8.02
N PRO A 127 -1.43 -4.69 -8.77
CA PRO A 127 -1.53 -4.61 -10.23
C PRO A 127 -2.49 -3.53 -10.76
N SER A 128 -3.36 -2.99 -9.90
CA SER A 128 -4.27 -1.89 -10.25
C SER A 128 -3.68 -0.52 -9.99
N ASP A 129 -2.60 -0.44 -9.21
CA ASP A 129 -1.95 0.82 -8.84
C ASP A 129 -1.00 1.31 -9.95
N VAL A 130 -0.69 2.61 -9.95
CA VAL A 130 0.21 3.20 -10.94
C VAL A 130 1.63 2.72 -10.67
N PRO A 131 2.31 2.11 -11.66
CA PRO A 131 3.58 1.51 -11.38
C PRO A 131 4.72 2.54 -11.29
N VAL A 132 5.00 3.03 -10.08
CA VAL A 132 6.19 3.88 -9.80
C VAL A 132 7.34 3.02 -9.26
N LYS A 133 8.53 3.04 -9.86
CA LYS A 133 9.65 2.17 -9.43
C LYS A 133 10.08 2.47 -7.99
N GLY A 134 10.38 1.42 -7.22
CA GLY A 134 10.90 1.55 -5.86
C GLY A 134 9.88 2.02 -4.82
N GLN A 135 8.56 1.90 -5.10
CA GLN A 135 7.48 2.24 -4.16
C GLN A 135 6.66 1.01 -3.76
N SER A 136 5.94 1.13 -2.64
CA SER A 136 4.98 0.12 -2.17
C SER A 136 3.56 0.61 -2.44
N SER A 137 2.67 -0.29 -2.88
CA SER A 137 1.23 -0.07 -2.94
C SER A 137 0.51 -0.42 -1.62
N TYR A 138 1.27 -0.81 -0.59
CA TYR A 138 0.75 -1.18 0.72
C TYR A 138 1.40 -0.35 1.83
N ALA A 139 0.64 -0.06 2.87
CA ALA A 139 1.13 0.60 4.09
C ALA A 139 0.72 -0.20 5.34
N GLY A 140 1.47 0.02 6.42
CA GLY A 140 1.09 -0.35 7.77
C GLY A 140 0.24 0.74 8.43
N CYS A 141 -0.65 0.34 9.33
CA CYS A 141 -1.49 1.24 10.10
C CYS A 141 -0.77 1.74 11.35
N TYR A 142 -0.60 3.07 11.46
CA TYR A 142 0.01 3.68 12.65
C TYR A 142 -1.02 4.25 13.64
N GLY A 143 -2.29 4.37 13.27
CA GLY A 143 -3.35 4.83 14.18
C GLY A 143 -4.60 5.38 13.52
N ASP A 144 -5.46 5.96 14.34
CA ASP A 144 -6.82 6.44 13.98
C ASP A 144 -6.92 7.96 13.72
N ALA A 145 -5.79 8.67 13.85
CA ALA A 145 -5.71 10.11 13.73
C ALA A 145 -4.62 10.54 12.73
N GLU A 146 -4.89 11.63 12.02
CA GLU A 146 -3.91 12.28 11.16
C GLU A 146 -2.90 13.05 12.02
N GLY A 147 -1.63 13.00 11.63
CA GLY A 147 -0.55 13.59 12.40
C GLY A 147 0.76 12.83 12.24
N PRO A 148 1.83 13.32 12.87
CA PRO A 148 3.10 12.62 12.86
C PRO A 148 3.01 11.24 13.54
N VAL A 149 3.83 10.31 13.08
CA VAL A 149 3.98 9.01 13.73
C VAL A 149 4.86 9.18 14.96
N THR A 150 4.36 8.79 16.13
CA THR A 150 5.07 8.93 17.41
C THR A 150 5.00 7.62 18.19
N GLU A 151 5.74 7.52 19.29
CA GLU A 151 5.64 6.37 20.21
C GLU A 151 4.28 6.28 20.92
N ALA A 152 3.52 7.39 20.92
CA ALA A 152 2.17 7.49 21.49
C ALA A 152 1.05 7.18 20.48
N SER A 153 1.38 6.95 19.20
CA SER A 153 0.40 6.56 18.20
C SER A 153 -0.29 5.24 18.61
N ASN A 154 -1.57 5.09 18.24
CA ASN A 154 -2.48 4.07 18.76
C ASN A 154 -2.72 2.89 17.81
N GLY A 155 -2.11 2.87 16.63
CA GLY A 155 -2.08 1.69 15.76
C GLY A 155 -0.99 0.70 16.17
N VAL A 156 -0.69 -0.25 15.28
CA VAL A 156 0.29 -1.32 15.54
C VAL A 156 1.68 -0.94 15.04
N PHE A 157 1.77 -0.29 13.87
CA PHE A 157 3.03 0.07 13.23
C PHE A 157 3.41 1.51 13.55
N ILE A 158 4.04 1.72 14.71
CA ILE A 158 4.34 3.04 15.26
C ILE A 158 5.86 3.31 15.38
N LEU A 159 6.24 4.53 15.78
CA LEU A 159 7.64 4.93 15.92
C LEU A 159 8.30 4.17 17.08
N ASN A 160 9.48 3.59 16.86
CA ASN A 160 10.42 3.03 17.83
C ASN A 160 9.86 1.99 18.83
N ARG A 161 8.59 1.61 18.70
CA ARG A 161 7.92 0.70 19.62
C ARG A 161 7.46 -0.55 18.91
N GLN A 162 7.80 -1.67 19.53
CA GLN A 162 7.42 -3.02 19.13
C GLN A 162 6.16 -3.39 19.91
N ILE A 163 5.10 -3.74 19.20
CA ILE A 163 3.79 -4.09 19.77
C ILE A 163 3.70 -5.61 19.82
N ARG A 164 3.34 -6.17 20.98
CA ARG A 164 3.13 -7.62 21.14
C ARG A 164 1.71 -8.00 20.74
N TYR A 165 1.48 -9.28 20.49
CA TYR A 165 0.12 -9.80 20.30
C TYR A 165 -0.82 -9.41 21.46
N ASP A 166 -0.33 -9.52 22.70
CA ASP A 166 -1.10 -9.20 23.91
C ASP A 166 -1.37 -7.70 24.10
N ASP A 167 -0.66 -6.82 23.37
CA ASP A 167 -0.87 -5.36 23.39
C ASP A 167 -2.01 -4.91 22.46
N ILE A 168 -2.80 -5.85 21.93
CA ILE A 168 -3.94 -5.62 21.02
C ILE A 168 -5.22 -6.21 21.65
N PRO A 169 -5.72 -5.63 22.76
CA PRO A 169 -6.86 -6.16 23.51
C PRO A 169 -8.18 -6.14 22.72
N ASP A 170 -8.29 -5.30 21.69
CA ASP A 170 -9.48 -5.25 20.82
C ASP A 170 -9.57 -6.46 19.86
N GLY A 171 -8.51 -7.27 19.82
CA GLY A 171 -8.40 -8.49 19.04
C GLY A 171 -7.75 -8.25 17.68
N SER A 172 -6.70 -9.02 17.40
CA SER A 172 -5.92 -8.94 16.15
C SER A 172 -6.77 -9.09 14.89
N SER A 173 -7.84 -9.91 14.91
CA SER A 173 -8.76 -10.08 13.77
C SER A 173 -9.64 -8.87 13.47
N HIS A 174 -9.70 -7.89 14.38
CA HIS A 174 -10.50 -6.66 14.24
C HIS A 174 -9.65 -5.39 14.18
N THR A 175 -8.31 -5.52 14.23
CA THR A 175 -7.39 -4.39 14.05
C THR A 175 -6.76 -4.46 12.67
N VAL A 176 -6.86 -3.39 11.90
CA VAL A 176 -6.21 -3.23 10.60
C VAL A 176 -4.71 -3.09 10.81
N PHE A 177 -3.96 -4.01 10.20
CA PHE A 177 -2.51 -4.02 10.23
C PHE A 177 -1.95 -3.36 8.97
N PHE A 178 -2.41 -3.82 7.81
CA PHE A 178 -1.95 -3.36 6.52
C PHE A 178 -3.11 -3.05 5.60
N GLY A 179 -2.86 -2.25 4.58
CA GLY A 179 -3.90 -1.93 3.60
C GLY A 179 -3.33 -1.37 2.31
N ASP A 180 -4.19 -1.35 1.30
CA ASP A 180 -3.89 -0.67 0.05
C ASP A 180 -3.65 0.82 0.31
N LYS A 181 -2.66 1.37 -0.39
CA LYS A 181 -2.53 2.81 -0.57
C LYS A 181 -2.35 3.12 -2.06
N ILE A 182 -2.78 4.32 -2.44
CA ILE A 182 -2.47 4.86 -3.75
C ILE A 182 -1.03 5.37 -3.70
N SER A 183 -0.19 4.84 -4.60
CA SER A 183 1.18 5.32 -4.75
C SER A 183 1.20 6.70 -5.39
N ASP A 184 2.07 7.57 -4.90
CA ASP A 184 2.24 8.93 -5.40
C ASP A 184 3.69 9.15 -5.84
N PRO A 185 3.96 9.83 -6.98
CA PRO A 185 5.32 10.05 -7.48
C PRO A 185 6.27 10.75 -6.50
N PHE A 186 5.75 11.48 -5.51
CA PHE A 186 6.54 12.18 -4.50
C PHE A 186 6.80 11.35 -3.23
N GLU A 187 6.42 10.07 -3.22
CA GLU A 187 6.75 9.18 -2.11
C GLU A 187 8.20 8.75 -2.15
N ARG A 188 8.78 8.60 -0.96
CA ARG A 188 10.21 8.41 -0.75
C ARG A 188 10.66 6.94 -0.81
N GLY A 189 9.86 6.09 -1.45
CA GLY A 189 10.17 4.70 -1.74
C GLY A 189 9.80 3.69 -0.64
N TRP A 190 9.83 2.40 -0.99
CA TRP A 190 9.31 1.31 -0.16
C TRP A 190 10.08 1.07 1.13
N MET A 191 11.32 1.55 1.25
CA MET A 191 12.10 1.43 2.50
C MET A 191 11.82 2.56 3.49
N SER A 192 11.15 3.64 3.06
CA SER A 192 10.96 4.84 3.85
C SER A 192 9.77 4.71 4.81
N GLY A 193 10.04 4.77 6.11
CA GLY A 193 9.04 4.76 7.20
C GLY A 193 8.27 6.07 7.38
N THR A 194 7.91 6.72 6.29
CA THR A 194 7.06 7.93 6.26
C THR A 194 5.70 7.57 5.65
N ARG A 195 4.99 8.56 5.07
CA ARG A 195 3.80 8.31 4.24
C ARG A 195 4.04 7.22 3.17
N ALA A 196 5.29 7.00 2.76
CA ALA A 196 5.62 6.02 1.74
C ALA A 196 5.27 4.58 2.14
N THR A 197 5.15 4.25 3.44
CA THR A 197 4.75 2.91 3.92
C THR A 197 3.87 2.91 5.18
N LEU A 198 3.43 4.07 5.66
CA LEU A 198 2.54 4.20 6.82
C LEU A 198 1.33 5.07 6.48
N ARG A 199 0.15 4.67 6.96
CA ARG A 199 -1.14 5.36 6.79
C ARG A 199 -1.96 5.27 8.09
N ASN A 200 -2.95 6.15 8.23
CA ASN A 200 -3.90 6.13 9.34
C ASN A 200 -5.31 5.76 8.87
N THR A 201 -6.23 5.61 9.82
CA THR A 201 -7.66 5.42 9.59
C THR A 201 -8.49 6.66 9.94
N ALA A 202 -7.87 7.86 9.93
CA ALA A 202 -8.58 9.10 10.26
C ALA A 202 -9.68 9.44 9.25
N THR A 203 -9.49 9.02 7.99
CA THR A 203 -10.45 9.17 6.90
C THR A 203 -10.70 7.81 6.23
N PRO A 204 -11.96 7.51 5.83
CA PRO A 204 -12.30 6.30 5.08
C PRO A 204 -11.43 6.10 3.83
N PRO A 205 -11.27 4.85 3.36
CA PRO A 205 -10.38 4.57 2.24
C PRO A 205 -10.78 5.32 0.96
N ALA A 206 -9.82 6.01 0.35
CA ALA A 206 -10.04 6.71 -0.90
C ALA A 206 -10.19 5.73 -2.08
N THR A 207 -11.02 6.10 -3.06
CA THR A 207 -11.17 5.36 -4.33
C THR A 207 -10.72 6.22 -5.49
N GLY A 208 -10.07 5.61 -6.47
CA GLY A 208 -9.31 6.25 -7.55
C GLY A 208 -9.87 7.58 -8.08
N ALA A 209 -9.13 8.65 -7.81
CA ALA A 209 -8.68 9.69 -8.73
C ALA A 209 -7.87 10.66 -7.85
N VAL A 210 -6.55 10.50 -7.79
CA VAL A 210 -5.73 11.66 -7.45
C VAL A 210 -6.11 12.68 -8.55
N GLY A 211 -6.66 13.83 -8.15
CA GLY A 211 -6.79 14.99 -9.05
C GLY A 211 -5.44 15.34 -9.66
N PRO A 212 -5.33 16.38 -10.50
CA PRO A 212 -4.11 16.68 -11.26
C PRO A 212 -2.95 17.08 -10.33
N GLY A 213 -2.32 16.09 -9.70
CA GLY A 213 -0.94 16.12 -9.27
C GLY A 213 -0.09 15.93 -10.52
N PRO A 214 1.06 16.63 -10.62
CA PRO A 214 1.84 16.64 -11.84
C PRO A 214 2.28 15.22 -12.21
N ALA A 215 2.41 15.03 -13.52
CA ALA A 215 2.64 13.77 -14.20
C ALA A 215 3.65 12.83 -13.49
N PRO A 216 3.48 11.50 -13.61
CA PRO A 216 4.39 10.54 -13.00
C PRO A 216 5.82 10.74 -13.55
N ALA A 217 6.73 11.16 -12.67
CA ALA A 217 8.16 11.12 -12.96
C ALA A 217 8.59 9.65 -13.02
N THR A 218 8.91 9.17 -14.22
CA THR A 218 9.31 7.79 -14.52
C THR A 218 10.73 7.44 -14.07
N ALA A 219 11.39 8.31 -13.30
CA ALA A 219 12.68 8.07 -12.68
C ALA A 219 12.75 8.76 -11.32
N TRP A 220 13.32 8.06 -10.34
CA TRP A 220 13.76 8.68 -9.08
C TRP A 220 14.71 9.84 -9.44
N PRO A 221 14.41 11.10 -9.06
CA PRO A 221 15.31 12.21 -9.37
C PRO A 221 16.68 11.96 -8.73
N PRO A 222 17.79 12.33 -9.39
CA PRO A 222 19.11 12.35 -8.75
C PRO A 222 19.06 13.07 -7.39
N GLU A 223 19.94 12.70 -6.45
CA GLU A 223 19.98 13.28 -5.09
C GLU A 223 19.98 14.81 -5.07
N ASP A 224 20.55 15.43 -6.10
CA ASP A 224 20.66 16.88 -6.24
C ASP A 224 19.31 17.52 -6.60
N GLU A 225 18.49 16.85 -7.42
CA GLU A 225 17.12 17.28 -7.71
C GLU A 225 16.18 17.03 -6.52
N GLN A 226 16.43 15.97 -5.73
CA GLN A 226 15.70 15.77 -4.48
C GLN A 226 15.98 16.84 -3.44
N LYS A 227 17.23 17.32 -3.37
CA LYS A 227 17.57 18.47 -2.52
C LYS A 227 16.82 19.73 -2.97
N LEU A 228 16.67 19.95 -4.28
CA LEU A 228 15.91 21.10 -4.82
C LEU A 228 14.41 20.97 -4.56
N VAL A 229 13.82 19.78 -4.73
CA VAL A 229 12.41 19.52 -4.39
C VAL A 229 12.16 19.64 -2.88
N ASN A 230 13.04 19.07 -2.05
CA ASN A 230 12.95 19.20 -0.60
C ASN A 230 13.20 20.65 -0.13
N ALA A 231 14.07 21.41 -0.80
CA ALA A 231 14.31 22.84 -0.51
C ALA A 231 13.12 23.72 -0.92
N ALA A 232 12.49 23.43 -2.07
CA ALA A 232 11.26 24.08 -2.49
C ALA A 232 10.10 23.78 -1.52
N LEU A 233 9.98 22.52 -1.06
CA LEU A 233 9.01 22.11 -0.04
C LEU A 233 9.30 22.74 1.34
N LYS A 234 10.56 23.02 1.68
CA LYS A 234 10.94 23.72 2.92
C LYS A 234 10.57 25.21 2.93
N HIS A 235 10.36 25.84 1.78
CA HIS A 235 9.96 27.26 1.68
C HIS A 235 8.44 27.47 1.68
N PHE A 236 7.67 26.42 1.44
CA PHE A 236 6.28 26.40 1.84
C PHE A 236 6.24 25.94 3.30
N ALA A 237 6.04 26.87 4.23
CA ALA A 237 5.57 26.55 5.57
C ALA A 237 4.12 26.00 5.48
N ALA A 238 3.96 24.83 4.87
CA ALA A 238 2.78 24.03 4.96
C ALA A 238 2.92 23.15 6.22
N PRO A 239 1.84 22.88 6.97
CA PRO A 239 1.89 21.86 8.03
C PRO A 239 2.50 20.59 7.42
N ALA A 240 3.34 19.90 8.21
CA ALA A 240 3.93 18.61 7.84
C ALA A 240 2.93 17.82 6.98
N THR A 241 3.28 17.58 5.72
CA THR A 241 2.33 17.03 4.75
C THR A 241 1.72 15.75 5.34
N PRO A 242 0.39 15.61 5.34
CA PRO A 242 -0.27 14.54 6.08
C PRO A 242 0.21 13.17 5.62
N PHE A 243 0.28 12.22 6.55
CA PHE A 243 0.50 10.81 6.21
C PHE A 243 -0.66 10.27 5.38
N GLY A 244 -1.87 10.77 5.63
CA GLY A 244 -3.06 10.40 4.89
C GLY A 244 -3.59 9.02 5.24
N GLY A 245 -4.80 8.76 4.73
CA GLY A 245 -5.49 7.50 4.88
C GLY A 245 -5.12 6.44 3.85
N PHE A 246 -5.61 5.24 4.06
CA PHE A 246 -5.57 4.16 3.08
C PHE A 246 -6.39 4.49 1.83
N GLY A 247 -6.18 3.75 0.75
CA GLY A 247 -6.94 3.93 -0.49
C GLY A 247 -6.45 3.04 -1.61
N SER A 248 -7.27 2.87 -2.64
CA SER A 248 -6.89 2.01 -3.76
C SER A 248 -7.44 2.49 -5.11
N MET A 249 -6.85 1.96 -6.17
CA MET A 249 -7.37 2.08 -7.53
C MET A 249 -8.48 1.04 -7.85
N HIS A 250 -8.91 0.27 -6.85
CA HIS A 250 -10.09 -0.58 -6.97
C HIS A 250 -11.38 0.26 -6.80
N PRO A 251 -12.45 -0.04 -7.55
CA PRO A 251 -13.72 0.64 -7.37
C PRO A 251 -14.31 0.41 -5.98
N GLY A 252 -14.79 1.47 -5.33
CA GLY A 252 -15.66 1.40 -4.16
C GLY A 252 -14.99 1.16 -2.80
N GLY A 253 -13.68 0.96 -2.72
CA GLY A 253 -12.98 0.79 -1.46
C GLY A 253 -11.53 0.36 -1.62
N ALA A 254 -11.01 -0.35 -0.62
CA ALA A 254 -9.64 -0.83 -0.57
C ALA A 254 -9.54 -2.17 0.18
N GLN A 255 -8.54 -2.97 -0.16
CA GLN A 255 -8.25 -4.21 0.56
C GLN A 255 -7.47 -3.90 1.84
N MET A 256 -7.85 -4.53 2.94
CA MET A 256 -7.24 -4.40 4.26
C MET A 256 -6.88 -5.78 4.80
N ALA A 257 -5.69 -5.90 5.37
CA ALA A 257 -5.26 -7.05 6.14
C ALA A 257 -5.37 -6.74 7.63
N TYR A 258 -5.98 -7.68 8.36
CA TYR A 258 -6.09 -7.65 9.81
C TYR A 258 -4.93 -8.42 10.45
N GLY A 259 -4.76 -8.30 11.77
CA GLY A 259 -3.66 -8.94 12.50
C GLY A 259 -3.66 -10.47 12.46
N ASP A 260 -4.80 -11.10 12.19
CA ASP A 260 -4.89 -12.55 11.94
C ASP A 260 -4.55 -12.94 10.48
N SER A 261 -4.05 -12.01 9.67
CA SER A 261 -3.78 -12.15 8.23
C SER A 261 -5.02 -12.35 7.35
N ARG A 262 -6.23 -12.22 7.90
CA ARG A 262 -7.45 -12.13 7.09
C ARG A 262 -7.36 -10.89 6.21
N VAL A 263 -7.76 -11.02 4.94
CA VAL A 263 -7.92 -9.88 4.05
C VAL A 263 -9.39 -9.66 3.75
N GLY A 264 -9.85 -8.43 4.00
CA GLY A 264 -11.22 -7.99 3.77
C GLY A 264 -11.24 -6.75 2.89
N PHE A 265 -12.36 -6.54 2.19
CA PHE A 265 -12.57 -5.30 1.46
C PHE A 265 -13.36 -4.33 2.30
N VAL A 266 -12.78 -3.15 2.51
CA VAL A 266 -13.43 -2.06 3.22
C VAL A 266 -13.95 -1.06 2.20
N ALA A 267 -15.26 -0.82 2.24
CA ALA A 267 -15.91 0.15 1.36
C ALA A 267 -15.49 1.58 1.72
N ALA A 268 -15.38 2.44 0.71
CA ALA A 268 -15.13 3.89 0.91
C ALA A 268 -16.26 4.60 1.68
N THR A 269 -17.43 3.97 1.73
CA THR A 269 -18.63 4.43 2.45
C THR A 269 -18.73 3.85 3.87
N ILE A 270 -17.69 3.19 4.37
CA ILE A 270 -17.65 2.71 5.77
C ILE A 270 -17.92 3.87 6.72
N ASP A 271 -18.63 3.60 7.82
CA ASP A 271 -18.83 4.57 8.88
C ASP A 271 -17.44 5.04 9.40
N PRO A 272 -17.14 6.36 9.36
CA PRO A 272 -15.85 6.89 9.81
C PRO A 272 -15.50 6.54 11.26
N ILE A 273 -16.49 6.33 12.13
CA ILE A 273 -16.26 5.94 13.53
C ILE A 273 -15.76 4.50 13.57
N VAL A 274 -16.43 3.59 12.88
CA VAL A 274 -16.02 2.18 12.78
C VAL A 274 -14.63 2.08 12.16
N TRP A 275 -14.37 2.86 11.11
CA TRP A 275 -13.07 2.86 10.45
C TRP A 275 -11.93 3.30 11.37
N LYS A 276 -12.16 4.33 12.19
CA LYS A 276 -11.19 4.77 13.20
C LYS A 276 -10.93 3.68 14.24
N GLN A 277 -11.98 3.06 14.77
CA GLN A 277 -11.88 1.95 15.73
C GLN A 277 -11.03 0.81 15.16
N LEU A 278 -11.23 0.43 13.91
CA LEU A 278 -10.44 -0.61 13.24
C LEU A 278 -8.93 -0.27 13.14
N GLY A 279 -8.54 1.00 13.15
CA GLY A 279 -7.13 1.40 13.12
C GLY A 279 -6.49 1.59 14.50
N ASN A 280 -7.29 1.54 15.56
CA ASN A 280 -6.82 1.59 16.94
C ASN A 280 -6.62 0.14 17.44
N ARG A 281 -5.54 -0.08 18.20
CA ARG A 281 -5.23 -1.42 18.74
C ARG A 281 -5.89 -1.70 20.10
N ALA A 282 -6.27 -0.63 20.83
CA ALA A 282 -6.64 -0.70 22.24
C ALA A 282 -7.60 0.42 22.68
N ASP A 283 -8.67 0.67 21.94
CA ASP A 283 -9.73 1.62 22.32
C ASP A 283 -10.85 0.99 23.17
N GLY A 284 -10.95 -0.34 23.21
CA GLY A 284 -11.96 -1.07 23.97
C GLY A 284 -13.39 -0.87 23.46
N GLN A 285 -13.57 -0.32 22.25
CA GLN A 285 -14.88 -0.01 21.69
C GLN A 285 -15.48 -1.24 21.01
N VAL A 286 -16.78 -1.43 21.18
CA VAL A 286 -17.51 -2.51 20.53
C VAL A 286 -17.82 -2.09 19.10
N LEU A 287 -17.30 -2.86 18.15
CA LEU A 287 -17.59 -2.65 16.76
C LEU A 287 -19.06 -3.02 16.43
N PRO A 288 -19.81 -2.18 15.70
CA PRO A 288 -21.21 -2.44 15.38
C PRO A 288 -21.36 -3.49 14.26
N GLY A 289 -21.52 -4.77 14.62
CA GLY A 289 -21.93 -5.86 13.72
C GLY A 289 -21.00 -6.12 12.51
N ASN A 290 -21.35 -7.03 11.59
CA ASN A 290 -20.45 -7.42 10.49
C ASN A 290 -20.23 -6.27 9.47
N PHE A 291 -18.98 -5.85 9.27
CA PHE A 291 -18.49 -4.94 8.21
C PHE A 291 -17.39 -5.59 7.38
#